data_AF-A0A534Y2H0-F1
#
_entry.id   AF-A0A534Y2H0-F1
#
_cell.length_a   1.000
_cell.length_b   1.000
_cell.length_c   1.000
_cell.angle_alpha   90.00
_cell.angle_beta   90.00
_cell.angle_gamma   90.00
#
_symmetry.space_group_name_H-M   'P 1'
#
loop_
_entity.id
_entity.type
_entity.pdbx_description
1 polymer ?
#
loop_
_entity_poly.entity_id
_entity_poly.type
_entity_poly.pdbx_seq_one_letter_code
_entity_poly.pdbx_strand_id
1 'polypeptide(L)'
;MLTIRDEQLEAFERVSWKKFEQSQLGHVREYFPVDHAVLGGDRATLEFIRAGIERARAAGISVFGDACRYVDLMLSLGTDFVIDPQLPWAKALIDDESQDVSTRVDLLHAAALAYIDRVAGEDGGHYLRAVLRARSLSYEEASADDGDDFERSLRALCARLWPRKHREIRGDPMPRFLARAIASSERDGMGEPGPRMIYAGLMFLLGSGFATDPLHRWATAVLSEASSGHARARALFEAAKEHLERTLEAIRSSGSD
;
A
#
# COMPACT_ATOMS: atom_id res chain seq x y z
N MET A 1 22.38 -45.13 -6.82
CA MET A 1 21.35 -44.30 -6.16
C MET A 1 21.99 -42.96 -5.84
N LEU A 2 21.51 -41.87 -6.44
CA LEU A 2 22.03 -40.52 -6.18
C LEU A 2 21.46 -40.05 -4.84
N THR A 3 22.26 -40.08 -3.78
CA THR A 3 21.90 -39.50 -2.48
C THR A 3 22.17 -38.00 -2.55
N ILE A 4 21.13 -37.20 -2.78
CA ILE A 4 21.21 -35.73 -2.70
C ILE A 4 21.46 -35.36 -1.24
N ARG A 5 22.55 -34.65 -0.97
CA ARG A 5 22.87 -34.13 0.37
C ARG A 5 22.13 -32.82 0.63
N ASP A 6 21.79 -32.54 1.88
CA ASP A 6 21.07 -31.32 2.28
C ASP A 6 21.77 -30.04 1.78
N GLU A 7 23.11 -30.00 1.86
CA GLU A 7 23.93 -28.91 1.33
C GLU A 7 23.76 -28.67 -0.18
N GLN A 8 23.54 -29.73 -0.97
CA GLN A 8 23.32 -29.65 -2.41
C GLN A 8 21.91 -29.18 -2.74
N LEU A 9 20.93 -29.57 -1.91
CA LEU A 9 19.55 -29.11 -2.02
C LEU A 9 19.44 -27.62 -1.69
N GLU A 10 20.07 -27.17 -0.62
CA GLU A 10 20.14 -25.75 -0.24
C GLU A 10 20.85 -24.88 -1.30
N ALA A 11 21.91 -25.41 -1.92
CA ALA A 11 22.59 -24.69 -2.99
C ALA A 11 21.70 -24.54 -4.24
N PHE A 12 20.96 -25.60 -4.59
CA PHE A 12 20.01 -25.59 -5.70
C PHE A 12 18.83 -24.66 -5.43
N GLU A 13 18.31 -24.68 -4.21
CA GLU A 13 17.25 -23.79 -3.76
C GLU A 13 17.70 -22.33 -3.84
N ARG A 14 18.88 -21.99 -3.32
CA ARG A 14 19.45 -20.63 -3.41
C ARG A 14 19.60 -20.14 -4.85
N VAL A 15 20.04 -20.99 -5.77
CA VAL A 15 20.17 -20.63 -7.20
C VAL A 15 18.79 -20.43 -7.82
N SER A 16 17.81 -21.26 -7.48
CA SER A 16 16.45 -21.18 -8.01
C SER A 16 15.74 -19.90 -7.54
N TRP A 17 15.86 -19.54 -6.27
CA TRP A 17 15.33 -18.28 -5.73
C TRP A 17 16.00 -17.05 -6.33
N LYS A 18 17.33 -17.06 -6.53
CA LYS A 18 17.99 -15.94 -7.23
C LYS A 18 17.50 -15.76 -8.65
N LYS A 19 17.27 -16.85 -9.40
CA LYS A 19 16.68 -16.78 -10.74
C LYS A 19 15.27 -16.25 -10.70
N PHE A 20 14.47 -16.69 -9.73
CA PHE A 20 13.13 -16.18 -9.51
C PHE A 20 13.12 -14.68 -9.21
N GLU A 21 13.95 -14.20 -8.29
CA GLU A 21 14.11 -12.77 -7.98
C GLU A 21 14.40 -11.93 -9.24
N GLN A 22 15.29 -12.41 -10.11
CA GLN A 22 15.61 -11.71 -11.37
C GLN A 22 14.45 -11.75 -12.37
N SER A 23 13.73 -12.86 -12.45
CA SER A 23 12.52 -12.96 -13.26
C SER A 23 11.44 -12.00 -12.77
N GLN A 24 11.26 -11.89 -11.45
CA GLN A 24 10.34 -10.96 -10.83
C GLN A 24 10.74 -9.50 -11.06
N LEU A 25 12.04 -9.19 -11.02
CA LEU A 25 12.51 -7.86 -11.39
C LEU A 25 12.14 -7.50 -12.85
N GLY A 26 12.27 -8.46 -13.78
CA GLY A 26 11.80 -8.30 -15.15
C GLY A 26 10.31 -8.01 -15.23
N HIS A 27 9.50 -8.80 -14.52
CA HIS A 27 8.05 -8.62 -14.42
C HIS A 27 7.66 -7.25 -13.88
N VAL A 28 8.30 -6.79 -12.79
CA VAL A 28 8.03 -5.47 -12.20
C VAL A 28 8.39 -4.33 -13.14
N ARG A 29 9.49 -4.43 -13.90
CA ARG A 29 9.83 -3.42 -14.91
C ARG A 29 8.80 -3.34 -16.05
N GLU A 30 8.25 -4.48 -16.44
CA GLU A 30 7.30 -4.57 -17.55
C GLU A 30 5.89 -4.13 -17.15
N TYR A 31 5.39 -4.63 -16.02
CA TYR A 31 3.99 -4.45 -15.61
C TYR A 31 3.78 -3.38 -14.53
N PHE A 32 4.83 -3.00 -13.80
CA PHE A 32 4.80 -1.98 -12.74
C PHE A 32 5.91 -0.91 -12.93
N PRO A 33 6.05 -0.30 -14.12
CA PRO A 33 7.15 0.61 -14.42
C PRO A 33 7.16 1.87 -13.55
N VAL A 34 5.97 2.34 -13.14
CA VAL A 34 5.84 3.49 -12.23
C VAL A 34 6.34 3.14 -10.84
N ASP A 35 5.93 2.01 -10.27
CA ASP A 35 6.39 1.55 -8.95
C ASP A 35 7.89 1.26 -8.95
N HIS A 36 8.40 0.67 -10.03
CA HIS A 36 9.84 0.47 -10.22
C HIS A 36 10.63 1.79 -10.14
N ALA A 37 10.13 2.83 -10.81
CA ALA A 37 10.74 4.16 -10.77
C ALA A 37 10.63 4.79 -9.36
N VAL A 38 9.46 4.66 -8.71
CA VAL A 38 9.23 5.17 -7.34
C VAL A 38 10.13 4.50 -6.31
N LEU A 39 10.34 3.19 -6.43
CA LEU A 39 11.24 2.44 -5.55
C LEU A 39 12.70 2.88 -5.70
N GLY A 40 13.08 3.46 -6.84
CA GLY A 40 14.44 3.91 -7.13
C GLY A 40 15.23 2.95 -8.03
N GLY A 41 14.53 2.19 -8.89
CA GLY A 41 15.12 1.31 -9.89
C GLY A 41 15.51 -0.06 -9.37
N ASP A 42 16.36 -0.77 -10.12
CA ASP A 42 16.64 -2.20 -9.97
C ASP A 42 17.03 -2.65 -8.57
N ARG A 43 18.00 -1.98 -7.97
CA ARG A 43 18.55 -2.40 -6.68
C ARG A 43 17.47 -2.34 -5.60
N ALA A 44 16.75 -1.23 -5.53
CA ALA A 44 15.68 -1.04 -4.55
C ALA A 44 14.47 -1.93 -4.85
N THR A 45 14.16 -2.17 -6.11
CA THR A 45 13.09 -3.10 -6.53
C THR A 45 13.43 -4.53 -6.13
N LEU A 46 14.68 -4.95 -6.30
CA LEU A 46 15.14 -6.27 -5.87
C LEU A 46 15.10 -6.44 -4.35
N GLU A 47 15.46 -5.40 -3.60
CA GLU A 47 15.30 -5.36 -2.14
C GLU A 47 13.82 -5.49 -1.73
N PHE A 48 12.92 -4.80 -2.43
CA PHE A 48 11.47 -4.90 -2.22
C PHE A 48 10.94 -6.32 -2.52
N ILE A 49 11.32 -6.90 -3.65
CA ILE A 49 10.94 -8.27 -4.04
C ILE A 49 11.38 -9.27 -2.98
N ARG A 50 12.62 -9.17 -2.48
CA ARG A 50 13.12 -10.04 -1.42
C ARG A 50 12.32 -9.91 -0.14
N ALA A 51 12.02 -8.68 0.29
CA ALA A 51 11.18 -8.46 1.46
C ALA A 51 9.78 -9.06 1.27
N GLY A 52 9.20 -8.96 0.08
CA GLY A 52 7.91 -9.56 -0.24
C GLY A 52 7.94 -11.10 -0.24
N ILE A 53 9.00 -11.71 -0.76
CA ILE A 53 9.22 -13.16 -0.71
C ILE A 53 9.32 -13.64 0.74
N GLU A 54 10.07 -12.93 1.60
CA GLU A 54 10.17 -13.28 3.02
C GLU A 54 8.81 -13.19 3.73
N ARG A 55 7.99 -12.19 3.41
CA ARG A 55 6.62 -12.06 3.95
C ARG A 55 5.71 -13.17 3.43
N ALA A 56 5.81 -13.52 2.16
CA ALA A 56 5.07 -14.64 1.56
C ALA A 56 5.44 -15.96 2.27
N ARG A 57 6.74 -16.22 2.47
CA ARG A 57 7.23 -17.41 3.21
C ARG A 57 6.74 -17.45 4.65
N ALA A 58 6.73 -16.32 5.34
CA ALA A 58 6.18 -16.23 6.69
C ALA A 58 4.68 -16.57 6.75
N ALA A 59 3.96 -16.36 5.64
CA ALA A 59 2.56 -16.79 5.46
C ALA A 59 2.41 -18.24 4.94
N GLY A 60 3.50 -19.01 4.88
CA GLY A 60 3.51 -20.40 4.39
C GLY A 60 3.61 -20.57 2.88
N ILE A 61 3.75 -19.47 2.12
CA ILE A 61 3.85 -19.51 0.66
C ILE A 61 5.26 -19.93 0.25
N SER A 62 5.38 -21.11 -0.35
CA SER A 62 6.67 -21.70 -0.77
C SER A 62 6.82 -21.86 -2.28
N VAL A 63 5.76 -21.60 -3.06
CA VAL A 63 5.75 -21.73 -4.52
C VAL A 63 6.02 -20.38 -5.18
N PHE A 64 6.87 -20.37 -6.21
CA PHE A 64 7.28 -19.15 -6.92
C PHE A 64 6.10 -18.36 -7.52
N GLY A 65 5.14 -19.03 -8.16
CA GLY A 65 3.97 -18.37 -8.75
C GLY A 65 3.11 -17.64 -7.71
N ASP A 66 2.97 -18.24 -6.54
CA ASP A 66 2.20 -17.64 -5.44
C ASP A 66 2.96 -16.50 -4.76
N ALA A 67 4.28 -16.64 -4.63
CA ALA A 67 5.13 -15.54 -4.15
C ALA A 67 5.13 -14.34 -5.11
N CYS A 68 5.11 -14.59 -6.43
CA CYS A 68 4.97 -13.53 -7.46
C CYS A 68 3.68 -12.75 -7.24
N ARG A 69 2.54 -13.45 -7.17
CA ARG A 69 1.23 -12.82 -6.94
C ARG A 69 1.21 -12.04 -5.62
N TYR A 70 1.81 -12.57 -4.55
CA TYR A 70 1.90 -11.85 -3.28
C TYR A 70 2.68 -10.53 -3.42
N VAL A 71 3.80 -10.52 -4.16
CA VAL A 71 4.58 -9.31 -4.43
C VAL A 71 3.78 -8.32 -5.30
N ASP A 72 3.08 -8.80 -6.32
CA ASP A 72 2.22 -7.96 -7.18
C ASP A 72 1.10 -7.28 -6.35
N LEU A 73 0.55 -7.99 -5.36
CA LEU A 73 -0.42 -7.43 -4.42
C LEU A 73 0.21 -6.39 -3.48
N MET A 74 1.46 -6.58 -3.05
CA MET A 74 2.18 -5.55 -2.27
C MET A 74 2.41 -4.27 -3.07
N LEU A 75 2.70 -4.38 -4.37
CA LEU A 75 2.81 -3.22 -5.27
C LEU A 75 1.46 -2.53 -5.44
N SER A 76 0.39 -3.31 -5.62
CA SER A 76 -0.94 -2.79 -5.94
C SER A 76 -1.70 -2.21 -4.75
N LEU A 77 -1.50 -2.77 -3.55
CA LEU A 77 -2.30 -2.48 -2.35
C LEU A 77 -1.48 -1.94 -1.17
N GLY A 78 -0.16 -1.84 -1.33
CA GLY A 78 0.78 -1.47 -0.27
C GLY A 78 1.36 -2.69 0.46
N THR A 79 2.53 -2.52 1.08
CA THR A 79 3.28 -3.63 1.68
C THR A 79 2.61 -4.31 2.88
N ASP A 80 1.74 -3.57 3.57
CA ASP A 80 1.00 -4.03 4.75
C ASP A 80 -0.46 -4.39 4.43
N PHE A 81 -0.82 -4.59 3.15
CA PHE A 81 -2.20 -4.81 2.71
C PHE A 81 -2.92 -5.94 3.48
N VAL A 82 -2.20 -7.00 3.86
CA VAL A 82 -2.73 -8.13 4.64
C VAL A 82 -3.29 -7.68 5.99
N ILE A 83 -2.63 -6.73 6.67
CA ILE A 83 -3.03 -6.25 8.00
C ILE A 83 -3.73 -4.88 7.93
N ASP A 84 -4.01 -4.37 6.74
CA ASP A 84 -4.68 -3.10 6.57
C ASP A 84 -6.14 -3.20 7.01
N PRO A 85 -6.60 -2.40 8.00
CA PRO A 85 -7.99 -2.42 8.43
C PRO A 85 -8.98 -2.06 7.32
N GLN A 86 -8.54 -1.40 6.25
CA GLN A 86 -9.35 -1.09 5.07
C GLN A 86 -9.58 -2.30 4.16
N LEU A 87 -8.81 -3.37 4.33
CA LEU A 87 -8.82 -4.60 3.52
C LEU A 87 -9.04 -5.83 4.43
N PRO A 88 -10.14 -5.91 5.20
CA PRO A 88 -10.34 -6.97 6.19
C PRO A 88 -10.34 -8.39 5.59
N TRP A 89 -10.72 -8.50 4.30
CA TRP A 89 -10.73 -9.75 3.56
C TRP A 89 -9.32 -10.32 3.34
N ALA A 90 -8.28 -9.47 3.28
CA ALA A 90 -6.92 -9.93 2.99
C ALA A 90 -6.38 -10.81 4.10
N LYS A 91 -6.51 -10.35 5.36
CA LYS A 91 -6.15 -11.16 6.53
C LYS A 91 -7.00 -12.42 6.63
N ALA A 92 -8.31 -12.30 6.42
CA ALA A 92 -9.22 -13.43 6.56
C ALA A 92 -8.90 -14.57 5.57
N LEU A 93 -8.55 -14.24 4.33
CA LEU A 93 -8.21 -15.22 3.31
C LEU A 93 -6.84 -15.86 3.53
N ILE A 94 -5.83 -15.09 3.94
CA ILE A 94 -4.49 -15.65 4.16
C ILE A 94 -4.46 -16.56 5.41
N ASP A 95 -5.24 -16.23 6.44
CA ASP A 95 -5.33 -16.98 7.69
C ASP A 95 -6.33 -18.16 7.62
N ASP A 96 -7.03 -18.39 6.49
CA ASP A 96 -8.02 -19.46 6.38
C ASP A 96 -7.35 -20.84 6.29
N GLU A 97 -7.09 -21.43 7.46
CA GLU A 97 -6.47 -22.74 7.60
C GLU A 97 -7.27 -23.90 6.99
N SER A 98 -8.54 -23.69 6.62
CA SER A 98 -9.35 -24.71 5.96
C SER A 98 -8.98 -24.95 4.49
N GLN A 99 -8.28 -24.01 3.87
CA GLN A 99 -7.81 -24.07 2.48
C GLN A 99 -6.32 -24.40 2.43
N ASP A 100 -5.84 -25.02 1.35
CA ASP A 100 -4.40 -25.08 1.10
C ASP A 100 -3.84 -23.70 0.72
N VAL A 101 -2.53 -23.51 0.88
CA VAL A 101 -1.86 -22.21 0.72
C VAL A 101 -2.06 -21.62 -0.69
N SER A 102 -1.97 -22.43 -1.75
CA SER A 102 -2.12 -21.93 -3.12
C SER A 102 -3.56 -21.47 -3.38
N THR A 103 -4.55 -22.21 -2.88
CA THR A 103 -5.95 -21.78 -2.93
C THR A 103 -6.19 -20.46 -2.18
N ARG A 104 -5.57 -20.25 -1.01
CA ARG A 104 -5.66 -18.96 -0.29
C ARG A 104 -5.10 -17.81 -1.12
N VAL A 105 -3.98 -18.02 -1.80
CA VAL A 105 -3.34 -17.00 -2.66
C VAL A 105 -4.19 -16.70 -3.89
N ASP A 106 -4.78 -17.73 -4.52
CA ASP A 106 -5.71 -17.55 -5.64
C ASP A 106 -6.94 -16.73 -5.22
N LEU A 107 -7.55 -17.07 -4.09
CA LEU A 107 -8.69 -16.34 -3.54
C LEU A 107 -8.32 -14.90 -3.17
N LEU A 108 -7.15 -14.70 -2.55
CA LEU A 108 -6.63 -13.40 -2.18
C LEU A 108 -6.43 -12.51 -3.41
N HIS A 109 -5.81 -13.07 -4.46
CA HIS A 109 -5.57 -12.37 -5.72
C HIS A 109 -6.89 -12.02 -6.44
N ALA A 110 -7.84 -12.96 -6.50
CA ALA A 110 -9.16 -12.71 -7.09
C ALA A 110 -9.93 -11.62 -6.32
N ALA A 111 -9.90 -11.66 -4.97
CA ALA A 111 -10.52 -10.65 -4.13
C ALA A 111 -9.89 -9.27 -4.33
N ALA A 112 -8.57 -9.21 -4.48
CA ALA A 112 -7.84 -7.98 -4.77
C ALA A 112 -8.24 -7.37 -6.11
N LEU A 113 -8.26 -8.14 -7.18
CA LEU A 113 -8.69 -7.66 -8.51
C LEU A 113 -10.13 -7.14 -8.47
N ALA A 114 -11.04 -7.90 -7.84
CA ALA A 114 -12.43 -7.48 -7.70
C ALA A 114 -12.56 -6.20 -6.85
N TYR A 115 -11.74 -6.04 -5.81
CA TYR A 115 -11.70 -4.82 -5.00
C TYR A 115 -11.18 -3.63 -5.80
N ILE A 116 -10.05 -3.79 -6.51
CA ILE A 116 -9.44 -2.75 -7.34
C ILE A 116 -10.45 -2.26 -8.39
N ASP A 117 -11.12 -3.17 -9.09
CA ASP A 117 -12.15 -2.84 -10.07
C ASP A 117 -13.28 -1.99 -9.45
N ARG A 118 -13.81 -2.39 -8.28
CA ARG A 118 -14.87 -1.62 -7.59
C ARG A 118 -14.44 -0.23 -7.16
N VAL A 119 -13.18 -0.06 -6.72
CA VAL A 119 -12.70 1.23 -6.18
C VAL A 119 -12.11 2.15 -7.23
N ALA A 120 -11.33 1.60 -8.16
CA ALA A 120 -10.67 2.33 -9.25
C ALA A 120 -11.61 2.55 -10.44
N GLY A 121 -12.63 1.70 -10.61
CA GLY A 121 -13.56 1.72 -11.74
C GLY A 121 -12.91 1.21 -13.02
N GLU A 122 -13.74 0.96 -14.02
CA GLU A 122 -13.32 0.65 -15.39
C GLU A 122 -12.27 1.68 -15.86
N ASP A 123 -11.16 1.18 -16.40
CA ASP A 123 -9.98 1.93 -16.84
C ASP A 123 -9.35 2.87 -15.78
N GLY A 124 -9.63 2.67 -14.49
CA GLY A 124 -9.06 3.48 -13.40
C GLY A 124 -9.66 4.88 -13.25
N GLY A 125 -10.80 5.18 -13.91
CA GLY A 125 -11.38 6.53 -13.92
C GLY A 125 -11.87 7.05 -12.56
N HIS A 126 -12.19 6.18 -11.59
CA HIS A 126 -12.48 6.60 -10.21
C HIS A 126 -11.19 6.89 -9.42
N TYR A 127 -10.11 6.14 -9.65
CA TYR A 127 -8.80 6.40 -9.06
C TYR A 127 -8.26 7.77 -9.51
N LEU A 128 -8.26 8.04 -10.82
CA LEU A 128 -7.83 9.34 -11.36
C LEU A 128 -8.61 10.51 -10.74
N ARG A 129 -9.93 10.36 -10.59
CA ARG A 129 -10.76 11.38 -9.92
C ARG A 129 -10.40 11.55 -8.45
N ALA A 130 -10.06 10.50 -7.73
CA ALA A 130 -9.62 10.60 -6.34
C ALA A 130 -8.29 11.37 -6.24
N VAL A 131 -7.32 11.06 -7.10
CA VAL A 131 -6.05 11.78 -7.20
C VAL A 131 -6.27 13.27 -7.51
N LEU A 132 -7.12 13.59 -8.49
CA LEU A 132 -7.44 14.98 -8.84
C LEU A 132 -8.10 15.75 -7.68
N ARG A 133 -8.99 15.11 -6.93
CA ARG A 133 -9.62 15.72 -5.74
C ARG A 133 -8.61 15.95 -4.62
N ALA A 134 -7.74 14.97 -4.35
CA ALA A 134 -6.67 15.11 -3.36
C ALA A 134 -5.72 16.27 -3.72
N ARG A 135 -5.33 16.37 -5.00
CA ARG A 135 -4.49 17.48 -5.50
C ARG A 135 -5.16 18.85 -5.35
N SER A 136 -6.47 18.93 -5.53
CA SER A 136 -7.23 20.18 -5.45
C SER A 136 -7.50 20.68 -4.02
N LEU A 137 -7.24 19.84 -3.02
CA LEU A 137 -7.51 20.16 -1.63
C LEU A 137 -6.49 21.22 -1.13
N SER A 138 -6.94 22.18 -0.33
CA SER A 138 -6.03 23.02 0.46
C SER A 138 -5.61 22.31 1.75
N TYR A 139 -4.52 22.75 2.37
CA TYR A 139 -4.10 22.20 3.66
C TYR A 139 -5.19 22.41 4.72
N GLU A 140 -5.79 23.59 4.73
CA GLU A 140 -6.82 24.00 5.70
C GLU A 140 -8.10 23.14 5.55
N GLU A 141 -8.48 22.82 4.31
CA GLU A 141 -9.59 21.88 4.05
C GLU A 141 -9.25 20.44 4.48
N ALA A 142 -7.99 20.03 4.32
CA ALA A 142 -7.53 18.69 4.63
C ALA A 142 -7.32 18.47 6.15
N SER A 143 -6.85 19.50 6.85
CA SER A 143 -6.60 19.49 8.29
C SER A 143 -7.82 19.94 9.10
N ALA A 144 -8.94 20.25 8.45
CA ALA A 144 -10.15 20.65 9.13
C ALA A 144 -10.63 19.50 10.03
N ASP A 145 -10.69 19.78 11.32
CA ASP A 145 -11.35 18.95 12.31
C ASP A 145 -12.33 19.84 13.07
N ASP A 146 -13.60 19.42 13.15
CA ASP A 146 -14.66 20.15 13.84
C ASP A 146 -14.46 20.15 15.38
N GLY A 147 -13.33 19.65 15.89
CA GLY A 147 -12.87 19.70 17.28
C GLY A 147 -13.54 18.69 18.20
N ASP A 148 -14.80 18.34 17.93
CA ASP A 148 -15.62 17.47 18.78
C ASP A 148 -15.87 16.08 18.18
N ASP A 149 -15.60 15.86 16.88
CA ASP A 149 -15.93 14.59 16.20
C ASP A 149 -14.99 14.28 15.02
N PHE A 150 -13.77 13.83 15.37
CA PHE A 150 -12.77 13.38 14.41
C PHE A 150 -13.30 12.32 13.43
N GLU A 151 -14.13 11.38 13.89
CA GLU A 151 -14.70 10.33 13.04
C GLU A 151 -15.59 10.93 11.95
N ARG A 152 -16.46 11.88 12.30
CA ARG A 152 -17.30 12.57 11.33
C ARG A 152 -16.48 13.37 10.33
N SER A 153 -15.51 14.15 10.81
CA SER A 153 -14.58 14.93 9.97
C SER A 153 -13.87 14.01 8.97
N LEU A 154 -13.31 12.89 9.44
CA LEU A 154 -12.59 11.94 8.60
C LEU A 154 -13.51 11.25 7.59
N ARG A 155 -14.70 10.80 8.01
CA ARG A 155 -15.69 10.18 7.08
C ARG A 155 -16.10 11.15 5.98
N ALA A 156 -16.27 12.43 6.30
CA ALA A 156 -16.57 13.47 5.31
C ALA A 156 -15.40 13.66 4.33
N LEU A 157 -14.17 13.73 4.83
CA LEU A 157 -12.97 13.81 4.00
C LEU A 157 -12.82 12.59 3.09
N CYS A 158 -12.94 11.36 3.62
CA CYS A 158 -12.89 10.13 2.84
C CYS A 158 -13.99 10.07 1.76
N ALA A 159 -15.21 10.50 2.08
CA ALA A 159 -16.31 10.58 1.13
C ALA A 159 -16.03 11.57 -0.01
N ARG A 160 -15.40 12.70 0.30
CA ARG A 160 -15.01 13.72 -0.68
C ARG A 160 -13.89 13.20 -1.58
N LEU A 161 -12.83 12.63 -1.00
CA LEU A 161 -11.65 12.17 -1.74
C LEU A 161 -11.99 10.98 -2.65
N TRP A 162 -12.45 9.88 -2.07
CA TRP A 162 -12.66 8.63 -2.80
C TRP A 162 -13.98 7.94 -2.41
N PRO A 163 -15.11 8.38 -2.99
CA PRO A 163 -16.44 7.88 -2.62
C PRO A 163 -16.59 6.36 -2.72
N ARG A 164 -15.97 5.72 -3.73
CA ARG A 164 -16.03 4.26 -3.93
C ARG A 164 -15.28 3.52 -2.83
N LYS A 165 -14.00 3.84 -2.59
CA LYS A 165 -13.21 3.26 -1.50
C LYS A 165 -13.86 3.50 -0.13
N HIS A 166 -14.40 4.70 0.10
CA HIS A 166 -15.13 4.98 1.34
C HIS A 166 -16.32 4.03 1.53
N ARG A 167 -17.09 3.71 0.48
CA ARG A 167 -18.23 2.77 0.59
C ARG A 167 -17.78 1.37 1.04
N GLU A 168 -16.64 0.88 0.56
CA GLU A 168 -16.11 -0.43 0.95
C GLU A 168 -15.75 -0.50 2.44
N ILE A 169 -15.37 0.63 3.06
CA ILE A 169 -14.91 0.64 4.46
C ILE A 169 -15.96 1.15 5.47
N ARG A 170 -17.19 1.54 5.05
CA ARG A 170 -18.17 2.23 5.92
C ARG A 170 -18.68 1.44 7.13
N GLY A 171 -18.64 0.10 7.06
CA GLY A 171 -19.10 -0.82 8.13
C GLY A 171 -18.01 -1.16 9.13
N ASP A 172 -17.91 -2.45 9.49
CA ASP A 172 -16.92 -3.00 10.44
C ASP A 172 -15.45 -2.57 10.21
N PRO A 173 -15.00 -2.29 8.98
CA PRO A 173 -13.65 -1.77 8.76
C PRO A 173 -13.40 -0.37 9.35
N MET A 174 -14.41 0.52 9.36
CA MET A 174 -14.21 1.92 9.75
C MET A 174 -13.74 2.07 11.20
N PRO A 175 -14.36 1.44 12.21
CA PRO A 175 -13.87 1.53 13.58
C PRO A 175 -12.42 1.06 13.75
N ARG A 176 -12.02 0.01 13.02
CA ARG A 176 -10.63 -0.49 13.03
C ARG A 176 -9.67 0.47 12.36
N PHE A 177 -10.09 1.08 11.26
CA PHE A 177 -9.32 2.11 10.55
C PHE A 177 -9.13 3.36 11.44
N LEU A 178 -10.18 3.84 12.10
CA LEU A 178 -10.11 4.97 13.03
C LEU A 178 -9.16 4.68 14.20
N ALA A 179 -9.30 3.52 14.84
CA ALA A 179 -8.41 3.12 15.93
C ALA A 179 -6.94 3.04 15.47
N ARG A 180 -6.69 2.51 14.27
CA ARG A 180 -5.35 2.48 13.68
C ARG A 180 -4.83 3.88 13.38
N ALA A 181 -5.67 4.77 12.86
CA ALA A 181 -5.27 6.14 12.54
C ALA A 181 -4.89 6.94 13.79
N ILE A 182 -5.68 6.83 14.86
CA ILE A 182 -5.38 7.45 16.15
C ILE A 182 -4.04 6.93 16.68
N ALA A 183 -3.89 5.61 16.81
CA ALA A 183 -2.68 5.01 17.37
C ALA A 183 -1.41 5.29 16.54
N SER A 184 -1.49 5.23 15.21
CA SER A 184 -0.33 5.51 14.35
C SER A 184 0.03 6.99 14.34
N SER A 185 -0.97 7.89 14.26
CA SER A 185 -0.71 9.34 14.31
C SER A 185 -0.08 9.75 15.64
N GLU A 186 -0.51 9.19 16.77
CA GLU A 186 0.08 9.46 18.08
C GLU A 186 1.54 9.00 18.15
N ARG A 187 1.83 7.79 17.66
CA ARG A 187 3.19 7.24 17.61
C ARG A 187 4.14 8.15 16.82
N ASP A 188 3.66 8.71 15.72
CA ASP A 188 4.46 9.54 14.82
C ASP A 188 4.41 11.04 15.21
N GLY A 189 3.89 11.37 16.39
CA GLY A 189 3.86 12.74 16.92
C GLY A 189 2.89 13.67 16.17
N MET A 190 1.81 13.10 15.64
CA MET A 190 0.75 13.71 14.83
C MET A 190 -0.63 13.59 15.49
N GLY A 191 -0.70 13.45 16.82
CA GLY A 191 -1.94 13.23 17.58
C GLY A 191 -2.81 14.47 17.82
N GLU A 192 -2.38 15.66 17.39
CA GLU A 192 -3.22 16.86 17.46
C GLU A 192 -4.31 16.82 16.35
N PRO A 193 -5.50 17.43 16.54
CA PRO A 193 -6.63 17.34 15.60
C PRO A 193 -6.28 17.53 14.11
N GLY A 194 -5.69 18.67 13.75
CA GLY A 194 -5.32 18.96 12.36
C GLY A 194 -4.25 18.02 11.79
N PRO A 195 -3.09 17.83 12.48
CA PRO A 195 -2.11 16.83 12.09
C PRO A 195 -2.66 15.40 11.93
N ARG A 196 -3.58 14.99 12.81
CA ARG A 196 -4.23 13.68 12.76
C ARG A 196 -5.10 13.54 11.52
N MET A 197 -5.84 14.59 11.15
CA MET A 197 -6.64 14.59 9.91
C MET A 197 -5.78 14.38 8.66
N ILE A 198 -4.63 15.07 8.57
CA ILE A 198 -3.68 14.87 7.46
C ILE A 198 -3.16 13.42 7.45
N TYR A 199 -2.71 12.92 8.59
CA TYR A 199 -2.16 11.57 8.71
C TYR A 199 -3.20 10.51 8.32
N ALA A 200 -4.42 10.61 8.85
CA ALA A 200 -5.52 9.69 8.56
C ALA A 200 -5.98 9.77 7.09
N GLY A 201 -6.00 10.97 6.50
CA GLY A 201 -6.28 11.16 5.08
C GLY A 201 -5.25 10.45 4.19
N LEU A 202 -3.96 10.55 4.54
CA LEU A 202 -2.89 9.82 3.83
C LEU A 202 -3.01 8.30 4.03
N MET A 203 -3.31 7.82 5.24
CA MET A 203 -3.57 6.40 5.45
C MET A 203 -4.74 5.88 4.59
N PHE A 204 -5.78 6.69 4.43
CA PHE A 204 -6.92 6.33 3.59
C PHE A 204 -6.54 6.27 2.11
N LEU A 205 -5.69 7.17 1.63
CA LEU A 205 -5.29 7.20 0.22
C LEU A 205 -4.23 6.14 -0.11
N LEU A 206 -3.22 6.00 0.74
CA LEU A 206 -1.97 5.29 0.48
C LEU A 206 -1.84 3.95 1.21
N GLY A 207 -2.78 3.66 2.13
CA GLY A 207 -2.72 2.47 2.99
C GLY A 207 -2.27 2.80 4.41
N SER A 208 -2.70 1.99 5.36
CA SER A 208 -2.51 2.21 6.80
C SER A 208 -1.05 2.07 7.28
N GLY A 209 -0.16 1.56 6.42
CA GLY A 209 1.28 1.43 6.65
C GLY A 209 2.12 2.47 5.92
N PHE A 210 1.52 3.48 5.27
CA PHE A 210 2.23 4.39 4.35
C PHE A 210 3.47 5.07 4.96
N ALA A 211 3.44 5.37 6.27
CA ALA A 211 4.51 6.07 6.97
C ALA A 211 5.85 5.31 6.96
N THR A 212 5.82 3.99 6.76
CA THR A 212 7.00 3.11 6.68
C THR A 212 7.06 2.31 5.38
N ASP A 213 6.15 2.58 4.44
CA ASP A 213 6.06 1.81 3.20
C ASP A 213 7.21 2.22 2.24
N PRO A 214 8.01 1.26 1.71
CA PRO A 214 9.04 1.54 0.71
C PRO A 214 8.54 2.19 -0.59
N LEU A 215 7.24 2.10 -0.90
CA LEU A 215 6.59 2.81 -2.01
C LEU A 215 6.37 4.30 -1.69
N HIS A 216 6.50 4.69 -0.42
CA HIS A 216 6.24 6.04 0.09
C HIS A 216 7.40 6.57 0.94
N ARG A 217 8.65 6.31 0.53
CA ARG A 217 9.87 6.73 1.27
C ARG A 217 9.91 8.21 1.66
N TRP A 218 9.27 9.07 0.86
CA TRP A 218 9.13 10.49 1.15
C TRP A 218 8.39 10.74 2.48
N ALA A 219 7.39 9.92 2.81
CA ALA A 219 6.62 10.07 4.03
C ALA A 219 7.48 9.77 5.26
N THR A 220 8.26 8.69 5.22
CA THR A 220 9.20 8.32 6.28
C THR A 220 10.24 9.42 6.51
N ALA A 221 10.81 9.97 5.44
CA ALA A 221 11.79 11.06 5.53
C ALA A 221 11.19 12.30 6.22
N VAL A 222 10.03 12.76 5.75
CA VAL A 222 9.34 13.94 6.31
C VAL A 222 8.99 13.75 7.79
N LEU A 223 8.46 12.57 8.16
CA LEU A 223 8.10 12.28 9.55
C LEU A 223 9.32 12.31 10.48
N SER A 224 10.51 11.94 9.99
CA SER A 224 11.75 11.92 10.78
C SER A 224 12.41 13.29 10.97
N GLU A 225 12.20 14.23 10.05
CA GLU A 225 12.96 15.50 10.00
C GLU A 225 12.28 16.67 10.71
N ALA A 226 10.95 16.72 10.75
CA ALA A 226 10.24 17.91 11.22
C ALA A 226 10.13 18.01 12.76
N SER A 227 10.15 19.26 13.26
CA SER A 227 10.32 19.60 14.67
C SER A 227 9.04 19.56 15.51
N SER A 228 7.86 19.68 14.90
CA SER A 228 6.55 19.62 15.58
C SER A 228 5.51 18.88 14.74
N GLY A 229 4.41 18.44 15.36
CA GLY A 229 3.31 17.76 14.66
C GLY A 229 2.68 18.60 13.56
N HIS A 230 2.46 19.89 13.81
CA HIS A 230 1.94 20.82 12.80
C HIS A 230 2.91 21.06 11.64
N ALA A 231 4.21 21.17 11.91
CA ALA A 231 5.23 21.29 10.85
C ALA A 231 5.31 20.00 10.01
N ARG A 232 5.29 18.84 10.67
CA ARG A 232 5.21 17.52 10.01
C ARG A 232 3.97 17.40 9.13
N ALA A 233 2.80 17.81 9.63
CA ALA A 233 1.54 17.78 8.89
C ALA A 233 1.64 18.58 7.60
N ARG A 234 2.16 19.81 7.67
CA ARG A 234 2.32 20.67 6.49
C ARG A 234 3.31 20.07 5.50
N ALA A 235 4.47 19.62 5.97
CA ALA A 235 5.47 19.01 5.12
C ALA A 235 4.97 17.71 4.45
N LEU A 236 4.23 16.87 5.18
CA LEU A 236 3.62 15.65 4.63
C LEU A 236 2.58 15.98 3.57
N PHE A 237 1.76 16.99 3.81
CA PHE A 237 0.75 17.42 2.86
C PHE A 237 1.37 17.92 1.54
N GLU A 238 2.39 18.78 1.60
CA GLU A 238 3.06 19.27 0.39
C GLU A 238 3.80 18.14 -0.33
N ALA A 239 4.53 17.28 0.39
CA ALA A 239 5.24 16.14 -0.19
C ALA A 239 4.28 15.14 -0.86
N ALA A 240 3.09 14.92 -0.26
CA ALA A 240 2.04 14.10 -0.86
C ALA A 240 1.53 14.71 -2.17
N LYS A 241 1.34 16.03 -2.24
CA LYS A 241 0.92 16.71 -3.47
C LYS A 241 1.95 16.58 -4.58
N GLU A 242 3.22 16.80 -4.27
CA GLU A 242 4.33 16.62 -5.23
C GLU A 242 4.42 15.16 -5.73
N HIS A 243 4.15 14.19 -4.85
CA HIS A 243 4.09 12.79 -5.26
C HIS A 243 2.93 12.51 -6.22
N LEU A 244 1.72 12.99 -5.91
CA LEU A 244 0.55 12.86 -6.77
C LEU A 244 0.75 13.53 -8.13
N GLU A 245 1.43 14.67 -8.19
CA GLU A 245 1.75 15.35 -9.45
C GLU A 245 2.65 14.50 -10.34
N ARG A 246 3.72 13.92 -9.79
CA ARG A 246 4.60 13.00 -10.51
C ARG A 246 3.86 11.76 -11.01
N THR A 247 2.97 11.20 -10.21
CA THR A 247 2.13 10.06 -10.63
C THR A 247 1.22 10.43 -11.81
N LEU A 248 0.61 11.62 -11.78
CA LEU A 248 -0.23 12.10 -12.90
C LEU A 248 0.57 12.32 -14.18
N GLU A 249 1.79 12.84 -14.07
CA GLU A 249 2.70 12.99 -15.22
C GLU A 249 3.07 11.63 -15.82
N ALA A 250 3.42 10.66 -14.98
CA ALA A 250 3.74 9.30 -15.41
C ALA A 250 2.57 8.65 -16.15
N ILE A 251 1.35 8.75 -15.60
CA ILE A 251 0.13 8.21 -16.24
C ILE A 251 -0.10 8.83 -17.62
N ARG A 252 0.11 10.16 -17.76
CA ARG A 252 -0.05 10.85 -19.06
C ARG A 252 0.99 10.41 -20.08
N SER A 253 2.24 10.20 -19.65
CA SER A 253 3.29 9.72 -20.54
C SER A 253 3.09 8.28 -20.99
N SER A 254 2.47 7.43 -20.16
CA SER A 254 2.21 6.02 -20.49
C SER A 254 0.96 5.80 -21.33
N GLY A 255 0.02 6.75 -21.37
CA GLY A 255 -1.20 6.69 -22.19
C GLY A 255 -1.11 7.41 -23.54
N SER A 256 0.10 7.77 -23.99
CA SER A 256 0.35 8.48 -25.26
C SER A 256 0.91 7.58 -26.38
N ASP A 257 0.95 6.26 -26.16
CA ASP A 257 1.26 5.21 -27.16
C ASP A 257 0.00 4.41 -27.51
#